data_AF-A0A7X7H8K1-F1
#
_entry.id   AF-A0A7X7H8K1-F1
#
_cell.length_a   1.000
_cell.length_b   1.000
_cell.length_c   1.000
_cell.angle_alpha   90.00
_cell.angle_beta   90.00
_cell.angle_gamma   90.00
#
_symmetry.space_group_name_H-M   'P 1'
#
loop_
_entity.id
_entity.type
_entity.pdbx_description
1 polymer ?
#
loop_
_entity_poly.entity_id
_entity_poly.type
_entity_poly.pdbx_seq_one_letter_code
_entity_poly.pdbx_strand_id
1 'polypeptide(L)' 'MITKNERRLKIKTRVRGKISGTPETPRLTVYRSNKQIYAQVIDDLSGKTLASASSL' A
#
# COMPACT_ATOMS: atom_id res chain seq x y z
N MET A 1 -7.77 -23.06 5.55
CA MET A 1 -6.43 -22.48 5.23
C MET A 1 -6.62 -21.01 4.86
N ILE A 2 -5.84 -20.09 5.43
CA ILE A 2 -5.91 -18.66 5.09
C ILE A 2 -5.18 -18.44 3.75
N THR A 3 -5.80 -17.74 2.81
CA THR A 3 -5.18 -17.49 1.49
C THR A 3 -4.01 -16.50 1.60
N LYS A 4 -3.09 -16.52 0.61
CA LYS A 4 -1.97 -15.57 0.52
C LYS A 4 -2.47 -14.12 0.55
N ASN A 5 -3.65 -13.86 -0.03
CA ASN A 5 -4.26 -12.53 -0.08
C ASN A 5 -4.79 -12.09 1.28
N GLU A 6 -5.51 -12.97 1.98
CA GLU A 6 -6.00 -12.70 3.35
C GLU A 6 -4.86 -12.44 4.33
N ARG A 7 -3.81 -13.27 4.30
CA ARG A 7 -2.62 -13.07 5.15
C ARG A 7 -1.98 -11.71 4.91
N ARG A 8 -1.84 -11.31 3.64
CA ARG A 8 -1.28 -10.01 3.25
C ARG A 8 -2.15 -8.87 3.74
N LEU A 9 -3.46 -8.97 3.59
CA LEU A 9 -4.40 -7.94 4.03
C LEU A 9 -4.31 -7.74 5.55
N LYS A 10 -4.28 -8.84 6.32
CA LYS A 10 -4.12 -8.79 7.79
C LYS A 10 -2.83 -8.08 8.21
N ILE A 11 -1.70 -8.39 7.55
CA ILE A 11 -0.43 -7.71 7.82
C ILE A 11 -0.52 -6.23 7.46
N LYS A 12 -1.10 -5.90 6.29
CA LYS A 12 -1.24 -4.52 5.81
C LYS A 12 -2.08 -3.67 6.77
N THR A 13 -3.20 -4.19 7.25
CA THR A 13 -4.05 -3.51 8.23
C THR A 13 -3.31 -3.25 9.53
N ARG A 14 -2.57 -4.25 10.05
CA ARG A 14 -1.77 -4.09 11.27
C ARG A 14 -0.68 -3.02 11.13
N VAL A 15 0.02 -2.99 9.99
CA VAL A 15 1.06 -1.98 9.71
C VAL A 15 0.44 -0.59 9.58
N ARG A 16 -0.70 -0.46 8.90
CA ARG A 16 -1.46 0.80 8.78
C ARG A 16 -1.97 1.34 10.10
N GLY A 17 -2.15 0.49 11.11
CA GLY A 17 -2.47 0.95 12.48
C GLY A 17 -1.33 1.72 13.15
N LYS A 18 -0.09 1.61 12.65
CA LYS A 18 1.08 2.36 13.15
C LYS A 18 1.63 3.38 12.16
N ILE A 19 1.42 3.15 10.86
CA ILE A 19 1.97 3.96 9.77
C ILE A 19 0.82 4.58 8.99
N SER A 20 0.69 5.90 9.08
CA SER A 20 -0.17 6.73 8.25
C SER A 20 0.67 7.67 7.40
N GLY A 21 0.15 8.07 6.24
CA GLY A 21 0.75 9.08 5.37
C GLY A 21 0.13 10.45 5.57
N THR A 22 0.96 11.48 5.72
CA THR A 22 0.56 12.89 5.70
C THR A 22 0.95 13.55 4.38
N PRO A 23 0.46 14.77 4.06
CA PRO A 23 0.92 15.51 2.88
C PRO A 23 2.45 15.72 2.84
N GLU A 24 3.07 15.93 4.00
CA GLU A 24 4.53 16.10 4.14
C GLU A 24 5.28 14.78 4.03
N THR A 25 4.71 13.70 4.59
CA THR A 25 5.29 12.36 4.58
C THR A 25 4.26 11.33 4.10
N PRO A 26 4.02 11.24 2.78
CA PRO A 26 2.98 10.37 2.24
C PRO A 26 3.36 8.90 2.35
N ARG A 27 2.36 8.03 2.46
CA ARG A 27 2.56 6.58 2.64
C ARG A 27 2.74 5.89 1.30
N LEU A 28 3.87 5.22 1.12
CA LEU A 28 4.10 4.31 0.00
C LEU A 28 3.45 2.94 0.26
N THR A 29 2.65 2.45 -0.69
CA THR A 29 2.14 1.08 -0.69
C THR A 29 2.66 0.34 -1.91
N VAL A 30 3.20 -0.86 -1.69
CA VAL A 30 3.68 -1.75 -2.76
C VAL A 30 2.84 -3.02 -2.79
N TYR A 31 2.43 -3.43 -3.99
CA TYR A 31 1.82 -4.72 -4.27
C TYR A 31 2.69 -5.48 -5.26
N ARG A 32 3.13 -6.67 -4.85
CA ARG A 32 3.91 -7.59 -5.67
C ARG A 32 3.06 -8.81 -6.04
N SER A 33 2.83 -8.98 -7.34
CA SER A 33 2.28 -10.20 -7.91
C SER A 33 3.41 -11.16 -8.30
N ASN A 34 3.08 -12.27 -8.96
CA ASN A 34 4.12 -13.19 -9.47
C ASN A 34 4.79 -12.66 -10.75
N LYS A 35 4.16 -11.71 -11.46
CA LYS A 35 4.63 -11.19 -12.77
C LYS A 35 5.06 -9.73 -12.73
N GLN A 36 4.35 -8.92 -11.95
CA GLN A 36 4.42 -7.46 -11.98
C GLN A 36 4.45 -6.86 -10.57
N ILE A 37 5.01 -5.66 -10.46
CA ILE A 37 5.07 -4.86 -9.23
C ILE A 37 4.33 -3.54 -9.46
N TYR A 38 3.54 -3.14 -8.48
CA TYR A 38 2.77 -1.91 -8.47
C TYR A 38 3.07 -1.14 -7.19
N ALA A 39 3.30 0.16 -7.30
CA ALA A 39 3.58 1.06 -6.20
C ALA A 39 2.69 2.30 -6.28
N GLN A 40 2.21 2.77 -5.14
CA GLN A 40 1.41 4.00 -5.05
C GLN A 40 1.83 4.81 -3.84
N VAL A 41 1.95 6.12 -4.01
CA VAL A 41 2.18 7.10 -2.95
C VAL A 41 0.84 7.74 -2.62
N ILE A 42 0.40 7.64 -1.37
CA ILE A 42 -0.94 8.03 -0.92
C ILE A 42 -0.81 9.01 0.24
N ASP A 43 -1.58 10.08 0.18
CA ASP A 43 -1.89 10.93 1.33
C ASP A 43 -3.16 10.39 2.00
N ASP A 44 -3.03 9.87 3.23
CA ASP A 44 -4.15 9.26 3.94
C ASP A 44 -5.10 10.31 4.54
N LEU A 45 -4.68 11.58 4.70
CA LEU A 45 -5.53 12.66 5.20
C LEU A 45 -6.55 13.12 4.14
N SER A 46 -6.08 13.36 2.92
CA SER A 46 -6.95 13.73 1.80
C SER A 46 -7.56 12.52 1.07
N GLY A 47 -7.06 11.30 1.34
CA GLY A 47 -7.44 10.07 0.66
C GLY A 47 -7.01 10.03 -0.80
N LYS A 48 -6.10 10.91 -1.23
CA LYS A 48 -5.65 11.02 -2.62
C LYS A 48 -4.38 10.22 -2.86
N THR A 49 -4.33 9.55 -4.01
CA THR A 49 -3.09 8.98 -4.53
C THR A 49 -2.33 10.08 -5.26
N LEU A 50 -1.13 10.39 -4.79
CA LEU A 50 -0.29 11.45 -5.34
C LEU A 50 0.50 10.96 -6.57
N ALA A 51 0.96 9.70 -6.51
CA ALA A 51 1.70 9.08 -7.61
C ALA A 51 1.45 7.58 -7.67
N SER A 52 1.52 7.01 -8.87
CA SER A 52 1.46 5.57 -9.09
C SER A 52 2.49 5.15 -10.13
N ALA A 53 3.15 4.02 -9.87
CA ALA A 53 4.10 3.41 -10.79
C ALA A 53 3.86 1.90 -10.89
N SER A 54 4.14 1.34 -12.07
CA SER A 54 4.05 -0.10 -12.32
C SER A 54 5.16 -0.55 -13.26
N SER A 55 5.55 -1.81 -13.14
CA SER A 55 6.55 -2.44 -14.03
C SER A 55 5.98 -2.93 -15.38
N LEU A 56 4.71 -2.65 -15.64
CA LEU A 56 4.05 -2.97 -16.91
C LEU A 56 4.44 -1.96 -17.99
#